data_AF-A0A1E4SL61-F1
#
_entry.id   AF-A0A1E4SL61-F1
#
_cell.length_a   1.000
_cell.length_b   1.000
_cell.length_c   1.000
_cell.angle_alpha   90.00
_cell.angle_beta   90.00
_cell.angle_gamma   90.00
#
_symmetry.space_group_name_H-M   'P 1'
#
loop_
_entity.id
_entity.type
_entity.pdbx_description
1 polymer ?
#
loop_
_entity_poly.entity_id
_entity_poly.type
_entity_poly.pdbx_seq_one_letter_code
_entity_poly.pdbx_strand_id
1 'polypeptide(L)'
;MSFVSNKQQRLIDDSAANSVKFYDKITSQYLKLRQELYLLNVTIIQESNDGKVTEESKLKFEQMRFELDRVVELYRTHINEITNSLVIRRTYTPPYVTNLKSEFTQLTAKMDTLQQEIKDIKEIQKPILDKMKILVKSFDNNLVAKTSKTFNPNSIRKEYDDSVPQINLHSLIFEYEEIRAIFKDINLNFDQEESELPQVDTIKSLDEQLKNSKILDNFAENKYCYKLNKSQLHEVGRFPTLDDYDKAIEQTLHGIKDLLSEGAQIKDRWTVNARRLEVIRDALQIYNDSEIQ
;
A
#
# COMPACT_ATOMS: atom_id res chain seq x y z
N MET A 1 -25.57 32.63 21.34
CA MET A 1 -26.96 32.78 21.82
C MET A 1 -27.61 31.41 21.76
N SER A 2 -28.10 30.89 22.89
CA SER A 2 -28.64 29.52 22.98
C SER A 2 -30.07 29.48 22.46
N PHE A 3 -30.31 28.82 21.33
CA PHE A 3 -31.66 28.50 20.85
C PHE A 3 -32.18 27.28 21.62
N VAL A 4 -32.86 27.52 22.74
CA VAL A 4 -33.62 26.48 23.43
C VAL A 4 -34.90 26.24 22.63
N SER A 5 -35.11 25.00 22.18
CA SER A 5 -36.32 24.61 21.47
C SER A 5 -37.56 24.77 22.36
N ASN A 6 -38.73 25.13 21.81
CA ASN A 6 -39.98 25.26 22.56
C ASN A 6 -40.31 24.02 23.42
N LYS A 7 -39.91 22.82 23.00
CA LYS A 7 -40.06 21.58 23.80
C LYS A 7 -39.12 21.57 25.01
N GLN A 8 -37.90 22.04 24.85
CA GLN A 8 -36.92 22.14 25.94
C GLN A 8 -37.33 23.21 26.95
N GLN A 9 -37.88 24.34 26.48
CA GLN A 9 -38.40 25.38 27.37
C GLN A 9 -39.54 24.86 28.25
N ARG A 10 -40.52 24.14 27.66
CA ARG A 10 -41.61 23.52 28.44
C ARG A 10 -41.11 22.54 29.49
N LEU A 11 -40.14 21.69 29.14
CA LEU A 11 -39.51 20.76 30.09
C LEU A 11 -38.81 21.49 31.25
N ILE A 12 -38.15 22.61 30.95
CA ILE A 12 -37.51 23.45 31.97
C ILE A 12 -38.58 24.07 32.88
N ASP A 13 -39.65 24.62 32.32
CA ASP A 13 -40.74 25.25 33.06
C ASP A 13 -41.46 24.22 33.96
N ASP A 14 -41.76 23.04 33.42
CA ASP A 14 -42.38 21.93 34.17
C ASP A 14 -41.46 21.44 35.29
N SER A 15 -40.15 21.33 35.03
CA SER A 15 -39.16 20.93 36.03
C SER A 15 -39.02 21.99 37.14
N ALA A 16 -39.00 23.27 36.78
CA ALA A 16 -38.97 24.37 37.74
C ALA A 16 -40.23 24.41 38.59
N ALA A 17 -41.41 24.29 37.99
CA ALA A 17 -42.69 24.21 38.70
C ALA A 17 -42.73 23.02 39.68
N ASN A 18 -42.23 21.84 39.25
CA ASN A 18 -42.11 20.68 40.12
C ASN A 18 -41.13 20.93 41.28
N SER A 19 -39.98 21.55 41.00
CA SER A 19 -38.98 21.85 42.01
C SER A 19 -39.54 22.78 43.10
N VAL A 20 -40.23 23.84 42.69
CA VAL A 20 -40.90 24.77 43.60
C VAL A 20 -42.00 24.08 44.41
N LYS A 21 -42.74 23.17 43.79
CA LYS A 21 -43.86 22.50 44.45
C LYS A 21 -43.43 21.41 45.44
N PHE A 22 -42.39 20.65 45.13
CA PHE A 22 -42.01 19.45 45.89
C PHE A 22 -40.75 19.61 46.74
N TYR A 23 -39.84 20.51 46.36
CA TYR A 23 -38.54 20.65 47.00
C TYR A 23 -38.37 21.98 47.73
N ASP A 24 -39.06 23.04 47.30
CA ASP A 24 -39.04 24.33 47.99
C ASP A 24 -40.16 24.45 49.04
N LYS A 25 -39.81 24.03 50.26
CA LYS A 25 -40.73 24.04 51.41
C LYS A 25 -41.22 25.45 51.78
N ILE A 26 -40.39 26.48 51.60
CA ILE A 26 -40.75 27.87 51.98
C ILE A 26 -41.76 28.43 50.98
N THR A 27 -41.51 28.24 49.68
CA THR A 27 -42.47 28.64 48.63
C THR A 27 -43.77 27.85 48.73
N SER A 28 -43.70 26.55 49.02
CA SER A 28 -44.90 25.72 49.24
C SER A 28 -45.71 26.18 50.46
N GLN A 29 -45.06 26.55 51.56
CA GLN A 29 -45.74 27.09 52.75
C GLN A 29 -46.46 28.41 52.45
N TYR A 30 -45.81 29.32 51.74
CA TYR A 30 -46.42 30.58 51.30
C TYR A 30 -47.64 30.36 50.39
N LEU A 31 -47.53 29.46 49.41
CA LEU A 31 -48.64 29.13 48.51
C LEU A 31 -49.83 28.50 49.25
N LYS A 32 -49.55 27.60 50.21
CA LYS A 32 -50.58 26.97 51.02
C LYS A 32 -51.32 28.00 51.89
N LEU A 33 -50.58 28.89 52.55
CA LEU A 33 -51.18 29.97 53.35
C LEU A 33 -52.04 30.90 52.49
N ARG A 34 -51.60 31.23 51.28
CA ARG A 34 -52.39 32.04 50.34
C ARG A 34 -53.69 31.35 49.92
N GLN A 35 -53.65 30.03 49.73
CA GLN A 35 -54.84 29.23 49.43
C GLN A 35 -55.80 29.18 50.63
N GLU A 36 -55.29 29.01 51.84
CA GLU A 36 -56.06 29.01 53.08
C GLU A 36 -56.72 30.37 53.35
N LEU A 37 -55.99 31.48 53.13
CA LEU A 37 -56.54 32.84 53.20
C LEU A 37 -57.64 33.08 52.17
N TYR A 38 -57.49 32.57 50.94
CA TYR A 38 -58.52 32.67 49.92
C TYR A 38 -59.79 31.92 50.32
N LEU A 39 -59.65 30.70 50.83
CA LEU A 39 -60.78 29.90 51.31
C LEU A 39 -61.48 30.59 52.50
N LEU A 40 -60.71 31.10 53.47
CA LEU A 40 -61.26 31.83 54.61
C LEU A 40 -62.02 33.08 54.16
N ASN A 41 -61.49 33.83 53.17
CA ASN A 41 -62.17 35.00 52.62
C ASN A 41 -63.50 34.62 51.95
N VAL A 42 -63.54 33.55 51.16
CA VAL A 42 -64.78 33.05 50.56
C VAL A 42 -65.81 32.67 51.64
N THR A 43 -65.38 32.01 52.71
CA THR A 43 -66.25 31.65 53.85
C THR A 43 -66.78 32.89 54.55
N ILE A 44 -65.93 33.88 54.85
CA ILE A 44 -66.36 35.13 55.50
C ILE A 44 -67.35 35.90 54.62
N ILE A 45 -67.15 35.94 53.30
CA ILE A 45 -68.08 36.57 52.36
C ILE A 45 -69.44 35.87 52.40
N GLN A 46 -69.47 34.53 52.45
CA GLN A 46 -70.71 33.76 52.57
C GLN A 46 -71.42 34.01 53.91
N GLU A 47 -70.70 33.94 55.03
CA GLU A 47 -71.24 34.22 56.37
C GLU A 47 -71.75 35.68 56.50
N SER A 48 -71.09 36.62 55.83
CA SER A 48 -71.51 38.02 55.80
C SER A 48 -72.80 38.22 55.02
N ASN A 49 -73.06 37.44 53.98
CA ASN A 49 -74.32 37.47 53.23
C ASN A 49 -75.48 36.86 54.05
N ASP A 50 -75.18 35.89 54.93
CA ASP A 50 -76.13 35.27 55.87
C ASP A 50 -76.34 36.08 57.17
N GLY A 51 -75.68 37.23 57.30
CA GLY A 51 -76.00 38.28 58.26
C GLY A 51 -75.21 38.28 59.57
N LYS A 52 -74.33 37.31 59.84
CA LYS A 52 -73.35 37.36 60.96
C LYS A 52 -72.10 36.54 60.65
N VAL A 53 -70.94 37.20 60.68
CA VAL A 53 -69.62 36.53 60.63
C VAL A 53 -69.34 35.86 61.98
N THR A 54 -69.00 34.58 61.97
CA THR A 54 -68.74 33.77 63.16
C THR A 54 -67.48 34.28 63.89
N GLU A 55 -67.48 34.30 65.23
CA GLU A 55 -66.30 34.70 66.03
C GLU A 55 -65.08 33.79 65.76
N GLU A 56 -65.32 32.51 65.42
CA GLU A 56 -64.27 31.60 64.97
C GLU A 56 -63.59 32.05 63.67
N SER A 57 -64.35 32.60 62.72
CA SER A 57 -63.84 33.12 61.45
C SER A 57 -62.98 34.37 61.67
N LYS A 58 -63.36 35.22 62.62
CA LYS A 58 -62.56 36.41 63.01
C LYS A 58 -61.26 36.04 63.72
N LEU A 59 -61.32 35.05 64.63
CA LEU A 59 -60.12 34.56 65.33
C LEU A 59 -59.14 33.89 64.35
N LYS A 60 -59.64 33.07 63.42
CA LYS A 60 -58.84 32.50 62.33
C LYS A 60 -58.24 33.58 61.43
N PHE A 61 -58.95 34.67 61.17
CA PHE A 61 -58.44 35.78 60.38
C PHE A 61 -57.22 36.45 61.04
N GLU A 62 -57.29 36.76 62.33
CA GLU A 62 -56.14 37.35 63.05
C GLU A 62 -54.96 36.36 63.17
N GLN A 63 -55.23 35.06 63.34
CA GLN A 63 -54.20 34.02 63.31
C GLN A 63 -53.50 33.97 61.94
N MET A 64 -54.28 33.90 60.85
CA MET A 64 -53.74 33.86 59.49
C MET A 64 -53.01 35.16 59.12
N ARG A 65 -53.42 36.30 59.67
CA ARG A 65 -52.73 37.58 59.49
C ARG A 65 -51.33 37.56 60.10
N PHE A 66 -51.21 37.08 61.34
CA PHE A 66 -49.91 36.93 61.99
C PHE A 66 -49.01 35.92 61.24
N GLU A 67 -49.59 34.79 60.83
CA GLU A 67 -48.86 33.80 60.03
C GLU A 67 -48.42 34.36 58.67
N LEU A 68 -49.24 35.20 58.04
CA LEU A 68 -48.91 35.86 56.78
C LEU A 68 -47.70 36.78 56.92
N ASP A 69 -47.69 37.66 57.92
CA ASP A 69 -46.56 38.57 58.13
C ASP A 69 -45.26 37.79 58.37
N ARG A 70 -45.32 36.70 59.16
CA ARG A 70 -44.18 35.81 59.39
C ARG A 70 -43.70 35.12 58.11
N VAL A 71 -44.60 34.53 57.33
CA VAL A 71 -44.22 33.76 56.13
C VAL A 71 -43.77 34.71 55.00
N VAL A 72 -44.32 35.92 54.91
CA VAL A 72 -43.89 36.94 53.95
C VAL A 72 -42.44 37.35 54.18
N GLU A 73 -42.04 37.59 55.43
CA GLU A 73 -40.65 37.95 55.74
C GLU A 73 -39.67 36.79 55.49
N LEU A 74 -40.06 35.57 55.84
CA LEU A 74 -39.29 34.37 55.51
C LEU A 74 -39.16 34.18 53.99
N TYR A 75 -40.24 34.40 53.24
CA TYR A 75 -40.25 34.26 51.78
C TYR A 75 -39.40 35.34 51.10
N ARG A 76 -39.45 36.59 51.58
CA ARG A 76 -38.57 37.68 51.12
C ARG A 76 -37.09 37.34 51.33
N THR A 77 -36.76 36.83 52.51
CA THR A 77 -35.38 36.42 52.83
C THR A 77 -34.93 35.29 51.91
N HIS A 78 -35.77 34.28 51.71
CA HIS A 78 -35.51 33.16 50.80
C HIS A 78 -35.31 33.60 49.34
N ILE A 79 -36.13 34.51 48.83
CA ILE A 79 -35.94 35.10 47.49
C ILE A 79 -34.59 35.81 47.40
N ASN A 80 -34.21 36.58 48.43
CA ASN A 80 -32.92 37.26 48.46
C ASN A 80 -31.75 36.27 48.47
N GLU A 81 -31.85 35.17 49.22
CA GLU A 81 -30.86 34.09 49.25
C GLU A 81 -30.72 33.39 47.90
N ILE A 82 -31.84 33.06 47.24
CA ILE A 82 -31.84 32.48 45.89
C ILE A 82 -31.22 33.48 44.91
N THR A 83 -31.60 34.75 44.97
CA THR A 83 -31.08 35.80 44.08
C THR A 83 -29.57 35.95 44.25
N ASN A 84 -29.08 36.00 45.49
CA ASN A 84 -27.67 36.05 45.80
C ASN A 84 -26.94 34.79 45.31
N SER A 85 -27.52 33.61 45.51
CA SER A 85 -26.96 32.35 45.02
C SER A 85 -26.87 32.31 43.49
N LEU A 86 -27.85 32.85 42.78
CA LEU A 86 -27.85 32.97 41.32
C LEU A 86 -26.78 33.96 40.83
N VAL A 87 -26.64 35.10 41.51
CA VAL A 87 -25.57 36.07 41.22
C VAL A 87 -24.20 35.43 41.40
N ILE A 88 -23.97 34.75 42.54
CA ILE A 88 -22.72 34.03 42.82
C ILE A 88 -22.46 32.95 41.78
N ARG A 89 -23.45 32.13 41.41
CA ARG A 89 -23.28 31.11 40.35
C ARG A 89 -23.00 31.71 38.97
N ARG A 90 -23.50 32.92 38.69
CA ARG A 90 -23.25 33.62 37.42
C ARG A 90 -21.84 34.19 37.35
N THR A 91 -21.32 34.72 38.46
CA THR A 91 -19.97 35.30 38.52
C THR A 91 -18.89 34.28 38.82
N TYR A 92 -19.21 33.21 39.54
CA TYR A 92 -18.29 32.15 39.92
C TYR A 92 -18.58 30.88 39.12
N THR A 93 -17.86 30.69 38.02
CA THR A 93 -17.78 29.39 37.37
C THR A 93 -17.00 28.43 38.27
N PRO A 94 -17.60 27.30 38.68
CA PRO A 94 -16.89 26.34 39.53
C PRO A 94 -15.64 25.81 38.83
N PRO A 95 -14.53 25.63 39.55
CA PRO A 95 -13.26 25.16 38.97
C PRO A 95 -13.38 23.76 38.33
N TYR A 96 -14.33 22.93 38.78
CA TYR A 96 -14.57 21.62 38.14
C TYR A 96 -15.15 21.78 36.73
N VAL A 97 -15.97 22.81 36.44
CA VAL A 97 -16.56 23.03 35.12
C VAL A 97 -15.50 23.49 34.13
N THR A 98 -14.57 24.34 34.58
CA THR A 98 -13.44 24.77 33.75
C THR A 98 -12.50 23.61 33.46
N ASN A 99 -12.24 22.75 34.46
CA ASN A 99 -11.44 21.54 34.28
C ASN A 99 -12.11 20.57 33.31
N LEU A 100 -13.41 20.31 33.48
CA LEU A 100 -14.19 19.44 32.58
C LEU A 100 -14.16 19.94 31.14
N LYS A 101 -14.28 21.26 30.95
CA LYS A 101 -14.17 21.88 29.61
C LYS A 101 -12.77 21.67 29.03
N SER A 102 -11.72 21.82 29.84
CA SER A 102 -10.34 21.58 29.41
C SER A 102 -10.09 20.11 29.05
N GLU A 103 -10.58 19.17 29.85
CA GLU A 103 -10.49 17.74 29.57
C GLU A 103 -11.25 17.37 28.30
N PHE A 104 -12.45 17.95 28.10
CA PHE A 104 -13.21 17.77 26.87
C PHE A 104 -12.44 18.29 25.65
N THR A 105 -11.78 19.45 25.73
CA THR A 105 -10.94 19.95 24.64
C THR A 105 -9.71 19.08 24.37
N GLN A 106 -9.13 18.47 25.41
CA GLN A 106 -8.02 17.51 25.22
C GLN A 106 -8.50 16.21 24.59
N LEU A 107 -9.68 15.72 24.98
CA LEU A 107 -10.24 14.48 24.46
C LEU A 107 -10.61 14.61 22.98
N THR A 108 -11.19 15.76 22.60
CA THR A 108 -11.51 16.08 21.21
C THR A 108 -10.25 16.20 20.36
N ALA A 109 -9.21 16.87 20.85
CA ALA A 109 -7.92 16.90 20.14
C ALA A 109 -7.31 15.51 19.95
N LYS A 110 -7.37 14.63 20.96
CA LYS A 110 -6.91 13.23 20.85
C LYS A 110 -7.74 12.42 19.86
N MET A 111 -9.04 12.67 19.81
CA MET A 111 -9.93 12.04 18.83
C MET A 111 -9.55 12.44 17.41
N ASP A 112 -9.27 13.72 17.17
CA ASP A 112 -8.86 14.23 15.87
C ASP A 112 -7.52 13.63 15.43
N THR A 113 -6.53 13.52 16.33
CA THR A 113 -5.24 12.88 16.02
C THR A 113 -5.41 11.41 15.66
N LEU A 114 -6.22 10.65 16.40
CA LEU A 114 -6.49 9.25 16.11
C LEU A 114 -7.23 9.09 14.77
N GLN A 115 -8.16 9.99 14.47
CA GLN A 115 -8.87 9.96 13.20
C GLN A 115 -7.94 10.22 12.02
N GLN A 116 -6.93 11.08 12.20
CA GLN A 116 -5.89 11.33 11.22
C GLN A 116 -4.96 10.11 11.05
N GLU A 117 -4.53 9.48 12.15
CA GLU A 117 -3.75 8.22 12.09
C GLU A 117 -4.52 7.09 11.37
N ILE A 118 -5.82 6.95 11.66
CA ILE A 118 -6.67 5.96 10.97
C ILE A 118 -6.72 6.25 9.47
N LYS A 119 -6.76 7.52 9.07
CA LYS A 119 -6.74 7.91 7.67
C LYS A 119 -5.40 7.54 7.02
N ASP A 120 -4.28 7.81 7.67
CA ASP A 120 -2.94 7.46 7.19
C ASP A 120 -2.77 5.95 7.03
N ILE A 121 -3.27 5.15 7.97
CA ILE A 121 -3.26 3.68 7.88
C ILE A 121 -4.05 3.21 6.65
N LYS A 122 -5.21 3.81 6.40
CA LYS A 122 -6.09 3.43 5.28
C LYS A 122 -5.55 3.85 3.92
N GLU A 123 -5.01 5.06 3.81
CA GLU A 123 -4.61 5.65 2.53
C GLU A 123 -3.17 5.32 2.14
N ILE A 124 -2.28 5.14 3.10
CA ILE A 124 -0.84 4.93 2.84
C ILE A 124 -0.45 3.48 3.16
N GLN A 125 -0.64 3.06 4.41
CA GLN A 125 -0.05 1.81 4.88
C GLN A 125 -0.74 0.58 4.26
N LYS A 126 -2.07 0.57 4.18
CA LYS A 126 -2.82 -0.55 3.59
C LYS A 126 -2.48 -0.75 2.10
N PRO A 127 -2.48 0.28 1.23
CA PRO A 127 -2.05 0.11 -0.15
C PRO A 127 -0.61 -0.37 -0.32
N ILE A 128 0.32 0.05 0.54
CA ILE A 128 1.71 -0.46 0.54
C ILE A 128 1.71 -1.96 0.85
N LEU A 129 0.99 -2.37 1.89
CA LEU A 129 0.89 -3.77 2.28
C LEU A 129 0.23 -4.64 1.20
N ASP A 130 -0.77 -4.09 0.50
CA ASP A 130 -1.41 -4.76 -0.64
C ASP A 130 -0.44 -4.89 -1.83
N LYS A 131 0.36 -3.85 -2.13
CA LYS A 131 1.45 -3.93 -3.13
C LYS A 131 2.49 -4.97 -2.75
N MET A 132 2.90 -5.03 -1.48
CA MET A 132 3.84 -6.05 -0.99
C MET A 132 3.26 -7.46 -1.12
N LYS A 133 1.98 -7.67 -0.79
CA LYS A 133 1.31 -8.96 -1.00
C LYS A 133 1.28 -9.36 -2.47
N ILE A 134 1.02 -8.42 -3.38
CA ILE A 134 1.05 -8.70 -4.83
C ILE A 134 2.47 -9.07 -5.26
N LEU A 135 3.48 -8.34 -4.79
CA LEU A 135 4.89 -8.64 -5.10
C LEU A 135 5.29 -10.02 -4.60
N VAL A 136 4.98 -10.35 -3.34
CA VAL A 136 5.24 -11.68 -2.75
C VAL A 136 4.51 -12.76 -3.52
N LYS A 137 3.23 -12.59 -3.85
CA LYS A 137 2.48 -13.53 -4.69
C LYS A 137 3.11 -13.70 -6.08
N SER A 138 3.57 -12.62 -6.70
CA SER A 138 4.27 -12.70 -7.99
C SER A 138 5.60 -13.44 -7.87
N PHE A 139 6.30 -13.27 -6.76
CA PHE A 139 7.54 -13.98 -6.47
C PHE A 139 7.28 -15.47 -6.21
N ASP A 140 6.27 -15.81 -5.40
CA ASP A 140 5.85 -17.19 -5.14
C ASP A 140 5.38 -17.88 -6.42
N ASN A 141 4.57 -17.20 -7.25
CA ASN A 141 4.16 -17.72 -8.55
C ASN A 141 5.37 -17.96 -9.46
N ASN A 142 6.38 -17.09 -9.42
CA ASN A 142 7.62 -17.28 -10.16
C ASN A 142 8.51 -18.39 -9.58
N LEU A 143 8.46 -18.66 -8.27
CA LEU A 143 9.16 -19.78 -7.63
C LEU A 143 8.46 -21.11 -7.92
N VAL A 144 7.13 -21.16 -7.88
CA VAL A 144 6.34 -22.33 -8.28
C VAL A 144 6.48 -22.59 -9.79
N ALA A 145 6.58 -21.55 -10.61
CA ALA A 145 6.92 -21.70 -12.02
C ALA A 145 8.37 -22.19 -12.26
N LYS A 146 9.27 -22.08 -11.26
CA LYS A 146 10.64 -22.66 -11.34
C LYS A 146 10.68 -24.16 -11.04
N THR A 147 9.66 -24.75 -10.40
CA THR A 147 9.56 -26.22 -10.28
C THR A 147 8.96 -26.89 -11.51
N SER A 148 8.30 -26.13 -12.40
CA SER A 148 8.03 -26.56 -13.77
C SER A 148 9.27 -26.36 -14.64
N LYS A 149 10.12 -27.40 -14.65
CA LYS A 149 11.11 -27.63 -15.70
C LYS A 149 10.42 -27.46 -17.07
N THR A 150 11.07 -26.75 -17.98
CA THR A 150 10.67 -26.42 -19.36
C THR A 150 9.76 -25.20 -19.52
N PHE A 151 10.30 -24.19 -20.19
CA PHE A 151 9.55 -23.17 -20.91
C PHE A 151 8.48 -23.86 -21.76
N ASN A 152 7.20 -23.59 -21.51
CA ASN A 152 6.13 -24.17 -22.30
C ASN A 152 5.96 -23.33 -23.57
N PRO A 153 6.29 -23.83 -24.78
CA PRO A 153 6.14 -23.08 -26.03
C PRO A 153 4.68 -22.65 -26.30
N ASN A 154 3.71 -23.25 -25.60
CA ASN A 154 2.31 -22.84 -25.65
C ASN A 154 2.01 -21.52 -24.92
N SER A 155 2.94 -20.99 -24.11
CA SER A 155 2.78 -19.66 -23.49
C SER A 155 2.87 -18.51 -24.50
N ILE A 156 3.52 -18.72 -25.65
CA ILE A 156 3.60 -17.75 -26.75
C ILE A 156 2.29 -17.72 -27.58
N ARG A 157 1.47 -18.79 -27.48
CA ARG A 157 0.20 -18.91 -28.23
C ARG A 157 -0.98 -18.19 -27.58
N LYS A 158 -0.84 -17.72 -26.34
CA LYS A 158 -1.91 -16.97 -25.68
C LYS A 158 -1.78 -15.50 -26.05
N GLU A 159 -2.87 -14.92 -26.55
CA GLU A 159 -2.97 -13.49 -26.86
C GLU A 159 -2.54 -12.66 -25.64
N TYR A 160 -1.72 -11.65 -25.91
CA TYR A 160 -1.18 -10.75 -24.90
C TYR A 160 -2.31 -9.96 -24.25
N ASP A 161 -2.33 -9.93 -22.91
CA ASP A 161 -3.12 -8.98 -22.13
C ASP A 161 -2.24 -7.73 -21.94
N ASP A 162 -2.56 -6.66 -22.67
CA ASP A 162 -1.81 -5.38 -22.72
C ASP A 162 -1.73 -4.66 -21.35
N SER A 163 -2.42 -5.16 -20.32
CA SER A 163 -2.45 -4.57 -18.99
C SER A 163 -1.20 -4.83 -18.14
N VAL A 164 -0.31 -5.75 -18.54
CA VAL A 164 0.91 -6.08 -17.78
C VAL A 164 2.14 -5.80 -18.64
N PRO A 165 3.14 -5.01 -18.16
CA PRO A 165 4.39 -4.80 -18.88
C PRO A 165 5.22 -6.09 -18.81
N GLN A 166 4.94 -7.03 -19.72
CA GLN A 166 5.72 -8.23 -19.93
C GLN A 166 6.60 -8.05 -21.17
N ILE A 167 7.78 -8.67 -21.13
CA ILE A 167 8.75 -8.65 -22.23
C ILE A 167 8.07 -9.21 -23.48
N ASN A 168 8.11 -8.48 -24.59
CA ASN A 168 7.51 -8.92 -25.85
C ASN A 168 8.34 -10.07 -26.45
N LEU A 169 7.86 -11.30 -26.25
CA LEU A 169 8.54 -12.56 -26.61
C LEU A 169 8.40 -12.90 -28.10
N HIS A 170 7.66 -12.12 -28.89
CA HIS A 170 7.51 -12.35 -30.33
C HIS A 170 8.81 -12.09 -31.10
N SER A 171 9.70 -11.27 -30.53
CA SER A 171 11.05 -10.98 -31.05
C SER A 171 12.03 -12.17 -31.02
N LEU A 172 11.64 -13.30 -30.42
CA LEU A 172 12.48 -14.51 -30.29
C LEU A 172 12.14 -15.59 -31.32
N ILE A 173 11.16 -15.34 -32.19
CA ILE A 173 10.79 -16.21 -33.29
C ILE A 173 11.49 -15.70 -34.54
N PHE A 174 12.31 -16.56 -35.14
CA PHE A 174 13.04 -16.25 -36.36
C PHE A 174 12.58 -17.17 -37.48
N GLU A 175 12.40 -16.61 -38.68
CA GLU A 175 12.18 -17.42 -39.88
C GLU A 175 13.52 -18.00 -40.38
N TYR A 176 13.48 -19.20 -40.95
CA TYR A 176 14.68 -19.86 -41.48
C TYR A 176 15.43 -18.97 -42.50
N GLU A 177 14.70 -18.21 -43.30
CA GLU A 177 15.27 -17.30 -44.29
C GLU A 177 16.02 -16.12 -43.65
N GLU A 178 15.53 -15.61 -42.52
CA GLU A 178 16.18 -14.53 -41.77
C GLU A 178 17.48 -15.01 -41.13
N ILE A 179 17.46 -16.20 -40.51
CA ILE A 179 18.68 -16.83 -39.98
C ILE A 179 19.68 -17.05 -41.11
N ARG A 180 19.22 -17.58 -42.25
CA ARG A 180 20.08 -17.79 -43.42
C ARG A 180 20.66 -16.48 -43.96
N ALA A 181 19.92 -15.38 -43.91
CA ALA A 181 20.43 -14.06 -44.33
C ALA A 181 21.56 -13.57 -43.42
N ILE A 182 21.43 -13.72 -42.09
CA ILE A 182 22.48 -13.33 -41.13
C ILE A 182 23.78 -14.08 -41.39
N PHE A 183 23.72 -15.37 -41.72
CA PHE A 183 24.90 -16.19 -41.96
C PHE A 183 25.43 -16.14 -43.41
N LYS A 184 24.66 -15.60 -44.36
CA LYS A 184 25.14 -15.39 -45.74
C LYS A 184 26.29 -14.39 -45.81
N ASP A 185 26.26 -13.35 -44.97
CA ASP A 185 27.29 -12.31 -44.92
C ASP A 185 28.55 -12.77 -44.15
N ILE A 186 28.47 -13.89 -43.42
CA ILE A 186 29.57 -14.49 -42.63
C ILE A 186 30.42 -15.44 -43.48
N ASN A 187 30.13 -15.62 -44.78
CA ASN A 187 31.13 -16.11 -45.72
C ASN A 187 32.24 -15.05 -45.79
N LEU A 188 33.17 -15.15 -44.84
CA LEU A 188 34.42 -14.42 -44.82
C LEU A 188 35.04 -14.58 -46.19
N ASN A 189 35.08 -13.47 -46.92
CA ASN A 189 36.16 -13.19 -47.85
C ASN A 189 37.46 -13.30 -47.05
N PHE A 190 37.98 -14.52 -46.90
CA PHE A 190 39.42 -14.76 -46.75
C PHE A 190 40.06 -14.56 -48.13
N ASP A 191 39.83 -13.39 -48.74
CA ASP A 191 40.61 -12.90 -49.87
C ASP A 191 41.86 -12.24 -49.30
N GLN A 192 42.71 -13.06 -48.69
CA GLN A 192 44.13 -12.77 -48.54
C GLN A 192 44.88 -14.02 -49.02
N GLU A 193 45.25 -13.92 -50.29
CA GLU A 193 46.41 -14.51 -50.98
C GLU A 193 47.14 -15.65 -50.24
N GLU A 194 47.18 -16.81 -50.92
CA GLU A 194 48.12 -17.93 -50.71
C GLU A 194 47.90 -18.95 -49.58
N SER A 195 46.66 -19.32 -49.24
CA SER A 195 46.45 -20.58 -48.52
C SER A 195 45.21 -21.32 -48.95
N GLU A 196 45.41 -22.48 -49.58
CA GLU A 196 44.39 -23.53 -49.77
C GLU A 196 43.94 -24.05 -48.40
N LEU A 197 43.04 -23.31 -47.76
CA LEU A 197 42.23 -23.81 -46.66
C LEU A 197 40.89 -24.27 -47.22
N PRO A 198 40.35 -25.43 -46.79
CA PRO A 198 39.07 -25.90 -47.28
C PRO A 198 37.98 -24.89 -46.88
N GLN A 199 37.26 -24.38 -47.88
CA GLN A 199 36.04 -23.59 -47.68
C GLN A 199 35.08 -24.42 -46.82
N VAL A 200 34.83 -23.96 -45.60
CA VAL A 200 33.82 -24.56 -44.73
C VAL A 200 32.46 -24.16 -45.30
N ASP A 201 31.68 -25.14 -45.78
CA ASP A 201 30.29 -24.94 -46.21
C ASP A 201 29.44 -24.52 -45.00
N THR A 202 29.44 -23.22 -44.70
CA THR A 202 28.74 -22.58 -43.58
C THR A 202 27.25 -22.92 -43.56
N ILE A 203 26.64 -23.08 -44.73
CA ILE A 203 25.21 -23.42 -44.91
C ILE A 203 24.91 -24.86 -44.46
N LYS A 204 25.78 -25.83 -44.75
CA LYS A 204 25.58 -27.23 -44.32
C LYS A 204 25.80 -27.37 -42.82
N SER A 205 26.77 -26.64 -42.26
CA SER A 205 27.00 -26.59 -40.82
C SER A 205 25.84 -25.91 -40.08
N LEU A 206 25.23 -24.88 -40.67
CA LEU A 206 24.02 -24.23 -40.14
C LEU A 206 22.84 -25.20 -40.07
N ASP A 207 22.57 -25.95 -41.13
CA ASP A 207 21.47 -26.93 -41.15
C ASP A 207 21.68 -28.05 -40.12
N GLU A 208 22.93 -28.46 -39.89
CA GLU A 208 23.28 -29.44 -38.87
C GLU A 208 23.13 -28.86 -37.45
N GLN A 209 23.52 -27.61 -37.23
CA GLN A 209 23.32 -26.90 -35.96
C GLN A 209 21.85 -26.57 -35.68
N LEU A 210 21.04 -26.25 -36.68
CA LEU A 210 19.60 -26.02 -36.53
C LEU A 210 18.86 -27.30 -36.12
N LYS A 211 19.35 -28.48 -36.55
CA LYS A 211 18.79 -29.78 -36.18
C LYS A 211 19.31 -30.32 -34.84
N ASN A 212 20.57 -30.05 -34.50
CA ASN A 212 21.24 -30.63 -33.33
C ASN A 212 21.43 -29.67 -32.15
N SER A 213 21.16 -28.37 -32.30
CA SER A 213 21.40 -27.42 -31.21
C SER A 213 20.34 -27.54 -30.12
N LYS A 214 20.80 -27.63 -28.87
CA LYS A 214 19.96 -27.51 -27.67
C LYS A 214 19.42 -26.09 -27.46
N ILE A 215 19.73 -25.16 -28.35
CA ILE A 215 19.56 -23.71 -28.22
C ILE A 215 18.39 -23.21 -29.07
N LEU A 216 18.00 -23.94 -30.12
CA LEU A 216 16.85 -23.59 -30.97
C LEU A 216 15.81 -24.69 -30.87
N ASP A 217 14.54 -24.34 -30.66
CA ASP A 217 13.41 -25.28 -30.77
C ASP A 217 12.64 -25.01 -32.05
N ASN A 218 12.19 -26.07 -32.71
CA ASN A 218 11.29 -25.97 -33.84
C ASN A 218 9.90 -25.54 -33.35
N PHE A 219 9.47 -24.34 -33.74
CA PHE A 219 8.18 -23.75 -33.32
C PHE A 219 7.05 -24.08 -34.31
N ALA A 220 7.37 -24.10 -35.62
CA ALA A 220 6.48 -24.46 -36.73
C ALA A 220 7.31 -24.73 -38.01
N GLU A 221 6.67 -25.15 -39.11
CA GLU A 221 7.34 -25.26 -40.42
C GLU A 221 8.11 -23.96 -40.74
N ASN A 222 9.43 -24.06 -40.91
CA ASN A 222 10.38 -22.97 -41.16
C ASN A 222 10.48 -21.86 -40.10
N LYS A 223 9.99 -22.07 -38.86
CA LYS A 223 10.10 -21.09 -37.76
C LYS A 223 10.81 -21.68 -36.55
N TYR A 224 11.86 -21.01 -36.11
CA TYR A 224 12.70 -21.44 -35.00
C TYR A 224 12.59 -20.46 -33.85
N CYS A 225 12.39 -20.98 -32.64
CA CYS A 225 12.38 -20.19 -31.42
C CYS A 225 13.73 -20.30 -30.72
N TYR A 226 14.34 -19.16 -30.40
CA TYR A 226 15.57 -19.15 -29.61
C TYR A 226 15.28 -19.50 -28.15
N LYS A 227 15.86 -20.59 -27.67
CA LYS A 227 15.85 -20.94 -26.25
C LYS A 227 16.83 -20.03 -25.54
N LEU A 228 16.27 -19.05 -24.84
CA LEU A 228 16.97 -18.38 -23.76
C LEU A 228 17.31 -19.40 -22.67
N ASN A 229 18.50 -19.99 -22.77
CA ASN A 229 19.14 -20.59 -21.63
C ASN A 229 19.36 -19.46 -20.62
N LYS A 230 18.64 -19.48 -19.51
CA LYS A 230 18.95 -18.55 -18.41
C LYS A 230 20.38 -18.87 -17.98
N SER A 231 21.28 -17.92 -18.17
CA SER A 231 22.61 -17.95 -17.58
C SER A 231 22.44 -18.26 -16.10
N GLN A 232 23.29 -19.14 -15.57
CA GLN A 232 23.36 -19.35 -14.13
C GLN A 232 23.73 -17.99 -13.53
N LEU A 233 22.75 -17.33 -12.89
CA LEU A 233 22.91 -16.18 -11.98
C LEU A 233 24.31 -15.54 -11.98
N HIS A 234 24.68 -14.87 -13.08
CA HIS A 234 25.68 -13.81 -12.98
C HIS A 234 24.92 -12.54 -12.65
N GLU A 235 25.12 -12.14 -11.40
CA GLU A 235 24.94 -10.81 -10.79
C GLU A 235 23.80 -9.95 -11.34
N VAL A 236 22.77 -9.78 -10.50
CA VAL A 236 21.63 -8.87 -10.65
C VAL A 236 22.06 -7.38 -10.58
N GLY A 237 23.20 -7.01 -11.16
CA GLY A 237 23.79 -5.67 -11.05
C GLY A 237 24.34 -5.08 -12.34
N ARG A 238 24.59 -5.87 -13.38
CA ARG A 238 25.03 -5.35 -14.68
C ARG A 238 24.20 -6.01 -15.78
N PHE A 239 23.28 -5.25 -16.35
CA PHE A 239 22.80 -5.57 -17.69
C PHE A 239 23.98 -5.28 -18.63
N PRO A 240 24.61 -6.29 -19.27
CA PRO A 240 25.64 -6.02 -20.25
C PRO A 240 25.03 -5.14 -21.34
N THR A 241 25.61 -3.96 -21.53
CA THR A 241 25.22 -3.06 -22.60
C THR A 241 25.71 -3.63 -23.93
N LEU A 242 25.19 -3.14 -25.06
CA LEU A 242 25.66 -3.55 -26.39
C LEU A 242 27.19 -3.42 -26.51
N ASP A 243 27.77 -2.40 -25.89
CA ASP A 243 29.21 -2.15 -25.83
C ASP A 243 29.99 -3.24 -25.06
N ASP A 244 29.37 -3.87 -24.05
CA ASP A 244 30.00 -4.99 -23.34
C ASP A 244 30.01 -6.26 -24.21
N TYR A 245 28.98 -6.46 -25.04
CA TYR A 245 28.96 -7.54 -26.02
C TYR A 245 29.96 -7.28 -27.15
N ASP A 246 30.07 -6.06 -27.65
CA ASP A 246 31.05 -5.69 -28.67
C ASP A 246 32.48 -5.92 -28.15
N LYS A 247 32.77 -5.54 -26.89
CA LYS A 247 34.06 -5.85 -26.24
C LYS A 247 34.30 -7.34 -26.07
N ALA A 248 33.29 -8.11 -25.70
CA ALA A 248 33.42 -9.57 -25.61
C ALA A 248 33.67 -10.21 -26.98
N ILE A 249 33.00 -9.72 -28.03
CA ILE A 249 33.21 -10.14 -29.41
C ILE A 249 34.64 -9.79 -29.84
N GLU A 250 35.11 -8.57 -29.59
CA GLU A 250 36.49 -8.17 -29.90
C GLU A 250 37.53 -9.03 -29.16
N GLN A 251 37.31 -9.31 -27.88
CA GLN A 251 38.19 -10.19 -27.10
C GLN A 251 38.20 -11.61 -27.66
N THR A 252 37.04 -12.17 -28.03
CA THR A 252 36.99 -13.50 -28.64
C THR A 252 37.62 -13.54 -30.04
N LEU A 253 37.45 -12.49 -30.84
CA LEU A 253 38.12 -12.34 -32.14
C LEU A 253 39.65 -12.26 -31.97
N HIS A 254 40.13 -11.56 -30.96
CA HIS A 254 41.55 -11.53 -30.63
C HIS A 254 42.05 -12.92 -30.23
N GLY A 255 41.33 -13.63 -29.35
CA GLY A 255 41.65 -15.00 -28.97
C GLY A 255 41.65 -15.97 -30.16
N ILE A 256 40.72 -15.82 -31.11
CA ILE A 256 40.70 -16.62 -32.35
C ILE A 256 41.92 -16.30 -33.23
N LYS A 257 42.31 -15.03 -33.37
CA LYS A 257 43.52 -14.64 -34.11
C LYS A 257 44.79 -15.21 -33.47
N ASP A 258 44.89 -15.17 -32.14
CA ASP A 258 46.00 -15.76 -31.41
C ASP A 258 46.08 -17.26 -31.63
N LEU A 259 44.95 -17.97 -31.49
CA LEU A 259 44.86 -19.41 -31.78
C LEU A 259 45.20 -19.76 -33.23
N LEU A 260 44.83 -18.90 -34.19
CA LEU A 260 45.16 -19.11 -35.60
C LEU A 260 46.65 -18.90 -35.85
N SER A 261 47.27 -17.91 -35.20
CA SER A 261 48.72 -17.68 -35.24
C SER A 261 49.50 -18.83 -34.58
N GLU A 262 49.00 -19.35 -33.46
CA GLU A 262 49.56 -20.51 -32.78
C GLU A 262 49.40 -21.77 -33.65
N GLY A 263 48.24 -21.94 -34.28
CA GLY A 263 47.99 -23.01 -35.25
C GLY A 263 48.94 -22.97 -36.44
N ALA A 264 49.24 -21.78 -36.97
CA ALA A 264 50.23 -21.60 -38.04
C ALA A 264 51.65 -21.95 -37.56
N GLN A 265 52.05 -21.49 -36.37
CA GLN A 265 53.35 -21.85 -35.79
C GLN A 265 53.48 -23.35 -35.52
N ILE A 266 52.40 -23.99 -35.06
CA ILE A 266 52.35 -25.45 -34.89
C ILE A 266 52.51 -26.10 -36.27
N LYS A 267 51.74 -25.69 -37.29
CA LYS A 267 51.85 -26.23 -38.64
C LYS A 267 53.28 -26.09 -39.19
N ASP A 268 53.95 -24.97 -38.98
CA ASP A 268 55.34 -24.77 -39.39
C ASP A 268 56.30 -25.70 -38.65
N ARG A 269 56.10 -25.92 -37.34
CA ARG A 269 56.88 -26.92 -36.59
C ARG A 269 56.64 -28.33 -37.13
N TRP A 270 55.40 -28.66 -37.48
CA TRP A 270 55.05 -29.95 -38.07
C TRP A 270 55.66 -30.13 -39.45
N THR A 271 55.68 -29.11 -40.30
CA THR A 271 56.32 -29.19 -41.63
C THR A 271 57.84 -29.26 -41.53
N VAL A 272 58.47 -28.53 -40.60
CA VAL A 272 59.91 -28.66 -40.32
C VAL A 272 60.24 -30.05 -39.80
N ASN A 273 59.42 -30.61 -38.90
CA ASN A 273 59.60 -31.98 -38.43
C ASN A 273 59.35 -33.01 -39.54
N ALA A 274 58.37 -32.80 -40.40
CA ALA A 274 58.12 -33.65 -41.57
C ALA A 274 59.31 -33.62 -42.54
N ARG A 275 59.88 -32.45 -42.84
CA ARG A 275 61.11 -32.32 -43.64
C ARG A 275 62.31 -32.98 -42.98
N ARG A 276 62.46 -32.86 -41.66
CA ARG A 276 63.51 -33.59 -40.91
C ARG A 276 63.33 -35.10 -41.01
N LEU A 277 62.09 -35.59 -40.91
CA LEU A 277 61.77 -37.00 -41.09
C LEU A 277 62.02 -37.47 -42.53
N GLU A 278 61.75 -36.64 -43.54
CA GLU A 278 62.11 -36.92 -44.94
C GLU A 278 63.63 -37.00 -45.12
N VAL A 279 64.41 -36.07 -44.58
CA VAL A 279 65.89 -36.13 -44.63
C VAL A 279 66.43 -37.36 -43.91
N ILE A 280 65.85 -37.74 -42.76
CA ILE A 280 66.20 -38.98 -42.06
C ILE A 280 65.83 -40.20 -42.91
N ARG A 281 64.66 -40.18 -43.55
CA ARG A 281 64.22 -41.25 -44.47
C ARG A 281 65.18 -41.38 -45.65
N ASP A 282 65.57 -40.27 -46.27
CA ASP A 282 66.50 -40.25 -47.40
C ASP A 282 67.89 -40.74 -46.98
N ALA A 283 68.38 -40.35 -45.80
CA ALA A 283 69.65 -40.85 -45.25
C ALA A 283 69.59 -42.35 -44.94
N LEU A 284 68.48 -42.84 -44.40
CA LEU A 284 68.25 -44.28 -44.19
C LEU A 284 68.13 -45.04 -45.51
N GLN A 285 67.57 -44.42 -46.55
CA GLN A 285 67.43 -45.00 -47.88
C GLN A 285 68.80 -45.08 -48.58
N ILE A 286 69.64 -44.04 -48.47
CA ILE A 286 71.04 -44.06 -48.92
C ILE A 286 71.87 -45.09 -48.14
N TYR A 287 71.66 -45.20 -46.83
CA TYR A 287 72.34 -46.21 -46.01
C TYR A 287 71.95 -47.64 -46.42
N ASN A 288 70.66 -47.90 -46.61
CA ASN A 288 70.17 -49.19 -47.12
C ASN A 288 70.67 -49.49 -48.54
N ASP A 289 70.74 -48.48 -49.43
CA ASP A 289 71.29 -48.65 -50.78
C ASP A 289 72.81 -48.88 -50.75
N SER A 290 73.52 -48.38 -49.73
CA SER A 290 74.95 -48.63 -49.52
C SER A 290 75.29 -49.98 -48.89
N GLU A 291 74.34 -50.65 -48.22
CA GLU A 291 74.49 -52.03 -47.74
C GLU A 291 74.14 -53.09 -48.82
N ILE A 292 73.63 -52.67 -49.98
CA ILE A 292 73.26 -53.56 -51.11
C ILE A 292 74.32 -53.57 -52.25
N GLN A 293 75.42 -52.82 -52.11
CA GLN A 293 76.63 -52.95 -52.95
C GLN A 293 77.72 -53.77 -52.25
#